data_AF-A0A1V4TS92-F1
#
_entry.id   AF-A0A1V4TS92-F1
#
_cell.length_a   1.000
_cell.length_b   1.000
_cell.length_c   1.000
_cell.angle_alpha   90.00
_cell.angle_beta   90.00
_cell.angle_gamma   90.00
#
_symmetry.space_group_name_H-M   'P 1'
#
loop_
_entity.id
_entity.type
_entity.pdbx_description
1 polymer ?
#
loop_
_entity_poly.entity_id
_entity_poly.type
_entity_poly.pdbx_seq_one_letter_code
_entity_poly.pdbx_strand_id
1 'polypeptide(L)'
;MRQKQEPTYSLVILTLLLIIIDTVLAWASVTFFATGTSGVSPVYIAVAFMVLFALWFGLYGAIAAYAGSLLGGLLTTPELVQHPEIAVIWAAAGLVQTLIPLAATRMFDVDLSLPERRDWTIVILFAVLLNNLAGAAWGAFTLSLVTTAGITGIFLTWFAGNVIVTLLIVPLALRFGTGTIRSSKLFIANYWN
;
A
#
# COMPACT_ATOMS: atom_id res chain seq x y z
N MET A 1 -18.70 29.12 -18.34
CA MET A 1 -17.49 28.60 -17.62
C MET A 1 -17.97 28.02 -16.30
N ARG A 2 -17.96 26.69 -16.13
CA ARG A 2 -18.33 26.05 -14.85
C ARG A 2 -17.20 26.29 -13.85
N GLN A 3 -17.50 26.94 -12.73
CA GLN A 3 -16.56 27.08 -11.61
C GLN A 3 -16.08 25.68 -11.19
N LYS A 4 -14.78 25.41 -11.36
CA LYS A 4 -14.11 24.27 -10.74
C LYS A 4 -14.17 24.51 -9.23
N GLN A 5 -15.20 23.99 -8.55
CA GLN A 5 -15.11 23.79 -7.11
C GLN A 5 -13.99 22.78 -6.88
N GLU A 6 -12.86 23.25 -6.35
CA GLU A 6 -11.76 22.37 -5.96
C GLU A 6 -12.26 21.42 -4.87
N PRO A 7 -12.07 20.10 -5.03
CA PRO A 7 -12.65 19.09 -4.15
C PRO A 7 -11.87 18.94 -2.84
N THR A 8 -11.52 20.04 -2.17
CA THR A 8 -10.62 20.03 -1.00
C THR A 8 -11.19 19.17 0.13
N TYR A 9 -12.48 19.30 0.44
CA TYR A 9 -13.13 18.46 1.47
C TYR A 9 -13.33 17.01 1.02
N SER A 10 -13.58 16.76 -0.27
CA SER A 10 -13.80 15.41 -0.77
C SER A 10 -12.53 14.56 -0.72
N LEU A 11 -11.35 15.15 -0.94
CA LEU A 11 -10.07 14.45 -0.85
C LEU A 11 -9.67 14.16 0.60
N VAL A 12 -10.01 15.05 1.55
CA VAL A 12 -9.84 14.77 2.98
C VAL A 12 -10.74 13.61 3.42
N ILE A 13 -12.02 13.64 3.06
CA ILE A 13 -12.96 12.55 3.36
C ILE A 13 -12.50 11.24 2.73
N LEU A 14 -12.07 11.28 1.46
CA LEU A 14 -11.50 10.12 0.78
C LEU A 14 -10.32 9.56 1.56
N THR A 15 -9.33 10.41 1.92
CA THR A 15 -8.14 9.98 2.66
C THR A 15 -8.51 9.28 3.97
N LEU A 16 -9.46 9.85 4.74
CA LEU A 16 -9.93 9.24 5.99
C LEU A 16 -10.60 7.88 5.75
N LEU A 17 -11.42 7.75 4.70
CA LEU A 17 -12.03 6.48 4.32
C LEU A 17 -10.98 5.44 3.92
N LEU A 18 -9.98 5.84 3.13
CA LEU A 18 -8.88 4.96 2.73
C LEU A 18 -8.07 4.47 3.94
N ILE A 19 -7.79 5.35 4.93
CA ILE A 19 -7.13 4.96 6.19
C ILE A 19 -7.92 3.87 6.90
N ILE A 20 -9.24 4.03 7.02
CA ILE A 20 -10.11 3.05 7.67
C ILE A 20 -10.08 1.72 6.91
N ILE A 21 -10.21 1.76 5.58
CA ILE A 21 -10.18 0.55 4.74
C ILE A 21 -8.84 -0.17 4.88
N ASP A 22 -7.72 0.55 4.76
CA ASP A 22 -6.38 0.00 4.87
C ASP A 22 -6.15 -0.61 6.27
N THR A 23 -6.62 0.06 7.33
CA THR A 23 -6.56 -0.45 8.71
C THR A 23 -7.32 -1.76 8.85
N VAL A 24 -8.56 -1.82 8.35
CA VAL A 24 -9.41 -3.01 8.46
C VAL A 24 -8.83 -4.17 7.64
N LEU A 25 -8.33 -3.90 6.44
CA LEU A 25 -7.70 -4.92 5.60
C LEU A 25 -6.40 -5.43 6.22
N ALA A 26 -5.60 -4.55 6.82
CA ALA A 26 -4.37 -4.92 7.53
C ALA A 26 -4.70 -5.81 8.73
N TRP A 27 -5.64 -5.38 9.56
CA TRP A 27 -6.12 -6.14 10.71
C TRP A 27 -6.66 -7.52 10.30
N ALA A 28 -7.52 -7.57 9.28
CA ALA A 28 -8.10 -8.81 8.78
C ALA A 28 -7.02 -9.76 8.23
N SER A 29 -6.03 -9.22 7.51
CA SER A 29 -4.94 -10.02 6.94
C SER A 29 -4.12 -10.73 8.01
N VAL A 30 -3.76 -10.03 9.10
CA VAL A 30 -2.99 -10.62 10.19
C VAL A 30 -3.85 -11.54 11.06
N THR A 31 -5.13 -11.20 11.26
CA THR A 31 -6.03 -11.98 12.11
C THR A 31 -6.44 -13.31 11.48
N PHE A 32 -6.80 -13.31 10.19
CA PHE A 32 -7.30 -14.52 9.51
C PHE A 32 -6.22 -15.34 8.82
N PHE A 33 -5.09 -14.70 8.47
CA PHE A 33 -3.92 -15.37 7.90
C PHE A 33 -2.72 -15.18 8.83
N ALA A 34 -2.88 -15.60 10.08
CA ALA A 34 -1.86 -15.45 11.10
C ALA A 34 -0.63 -16.32 10.82
N THR A 35 0.53 -15.86 11.25
CA THR A 35 1.76 -16.66 11.33
C THR A 35 2.18 -16.83 12.79
N GLY A 36 3.29 -17.53 13.03
CA GLY A 36 3.91 -17.58 14.35
C GLY A 36 4.57 -16.26 14.79
N THR A 37 4.64 -15.24 13.91
CA THR A 37 5.17 -13.91 14.25
C THR A 37 4.06 -12.87 14.20
N SER A 38 3.91 -12.13 15.29
CA SER A 38 2.88 -11.09 15.41
C SER A 38 3.07 -9.99 14.37
N GLY A 39 1.99 -9.46 13.83
CA GLY A 39 2.03 -8.43 12.77
C GLY A 39 2.43 -8.93 11.38
N VAL A 40 2.82 -10.20 11.21
CA VAL A 40 3.25 -10.76 9.92
C VAL A 40 2.20 -11.73 9.39
N SER A 41 1.80 -11.53 8.14
CA SER A 41 0.84 -12.38 7.43
C SER A 41 1.44 -12.88 6.12
N PRO A 42 1.22 -14.16 5.73
CA PRO A 42 1.63 -14.66 4.43
C PRO A 42 0.66 -14.23 3.32
N VAL A 43 -0.51 -13.67 3.67
CA VAL A 43 -1.52 -13.18 2.73
C VAL A 43 -1.98 -11.80 3.20
N TYR A 44 -1.16 -10.79 2.92
CA TYR A 44 -1.42 -9.43 3.34
C TYR A 44 -2.20 -8.65 2.28
N ILE A 45 -3.52 -8.80 2.27
CA ILE A 45 -4.41 -8.26 1.23
C ILE A 45 -4.31 -6.73 1.15
N ALA A 46 -4.09 -6.06 2.28
CA ALA A 46 -4.05 -4.61 2.37
C ALA A 46 -3.03 -3.97 1.42
N VAL A 47 -1.86 -4.60 1.21
CA VAL A 47 -0.80 -4.03 0.37
C VAL A 47 -1.23 -3.80 -1.08
N ALA A 48 -2.06 -4.68 -1.64
CA ALA A 48 -2.55 -4.50 -3.00
C ALA A 48 -3.50 -3.29 -3.09
N PHE A 49 -4.37 -3.12 -2.11
CA PHE A 49 -5.30 -1.99 -2.07
C PHE A 49 -4.59 -0.67 -1.77
N MET A 50 -3.63 -0.64 -0.85
CA MET A 50 -2.77 0.50 -0.58
C MET A 50 -2.08 0.99 -1.87
N VAL A 51 -1.50 0.06 -2.65
CA VAL A 51 -0.88 0.37 -3.95
C VAL A 51 -1.91 0.92 -4.94
N LEU A 52 -3.07 0.28 -5.08
CA LEU A 52 -4.15 0.75 -5.96
C LEU A 52 -4.64 2.14 -5.58
N PHE A 53 -4.82 2.40 -4.30
CA PHE A 53 -5.26 3.68 -3.78
C PHE A 53 -4.22 4.77 -4.05
N ALA A 54 -2.93 4.49 -3.88
CA ALA A 54 -1.88 5.43 -4.24
C ALA A 54 -1.84 5.70 -5.76
N LEU A 55 -2.02 4.67 -6.59
CA LEU A 55 -2.03 4.83 -8.05
C LEU A 55 -3.26 5.60 -8.55
N TRP A 56 -4.44 5.39 -7.97
CA TRP A 56 -5.67 6.09 -8.36
C TRP A 56 -5.83 7.47 -7.73
N PHE A 57 -5.42 7.63 -6.48
CA PHE A 57 -5.69 8.82 -5.66
C PHE A 57 -4.41 9.58 -5.27
N GLY A 58 -3.26 9.24 -5.84
CA GLY A 58 -2.00 9.94 -5.64
C GLY A 58 -1.48 9.87 -4.22
N LEU A 59 -0.90 10.97 -3.73
CA LEU A 59 -0.29 11.03 -2.41
C LEU A 59 -1.29 10.89 -1.26
N TYR A 60 -2.58 11.15 -1.49
CA TYR A 60 -3.64 10.85 -0.52
C TYR A 60 -3.73 9.35 -0.22
N GLY A 61 -3.61 8.50 -1.25
CA GLY A 61 -3.55 7.05 -1.07
C GLY A 61 -2.26 6.60 -0.36
N ALA A 62 -1.13 7.25 -0.63
CA ALA A 62 0.13 6.93 0.05
C ALA A 62 0.12 7.32 1.54
N ILE A 63 -0.46 8.48 1.88
CA ILE A 63 -0.70 8.90 3.26
C ILE A 63 -1.66 7.93 3.95
N ALA A 64 -2.71 7.51 3.25
CA ALA A 64 -3.64 6.53 3.78
C ALA A 64 -2.97 5.18 4.08
N ALA A 65 -2.09 4.71 3.20
CA ALA A 65 -1.33 3.49 3.41
C ALA A 65 -0.42 3.56 4.64
N TYR A 66 0.25 4.70 4.87
CA TYR A 66 1.05 4.91 6.07
C TYR A 66 0.21 4.84 7.35
N ALA A 67 -0.84 5.67 7.44
CA ALA A 67 -1.67 5.75 8.62
C ALA A 67 -2.47 4.46 8.85
N GLY A 68 -2.98 3.84 7.80
CA GLY A 68 -3.67 2.56 7.85
C GLY A 68 -2.75 1.41 8.29
N SER A 69 -1.50 1.40 7.82
CA SER A 69 -0.49 0.44 8.29
C SER A 69 -0.20 0.65 9.77
N LEU A 70 0.00 1.90 10.21
CA LEU A 70 0.26 2.21 11.63
C LEU A 70 -0.86 1.70 12.53
N LEU A 71 -2.11 2.04 12.22
CA LEU A 71 -3.26 1.64 13.02
C LEU A 71 -3.45 0.12 12.97
N GLY A 72 -3.35 -0.50 11.79
CA GLY A 72 -3.45 -1.95 11.64
C GLY A 72 -2.35 -2.70 12.40
N GLY A 73 -1.12 -2.20 12.38
CA GLY A 73 0.01 -2.74 13.13
C GLY A 73 -0.20 -2.66 14.64
N LEU A 74 -0.63 -1.50 15.15
CA LEU A 74 -0.96 -1.32 16.57
C LEU A 74 -2.09 -2.23 17.04
N LEU A 75 -3.06 -2.54 16.17
CA LEU A 75 -4.16 -3.45 16.49
C LEU A 75 -3.76 -4.94 16.51
N THR A 76 -2.65 -5.30 15.85
CA THR A 76 -2.29 -6.70 15.58
C THR A 76 -0.95 -7.13 16.15
N THR A 77 -0.13 -6.19 16.61
CA THR A 77 1.26 -6.44 17.02
C THR A 77 1.51 -5.84 18.42
N PRO A 78 1.41 -6.64 19.50
CA PRO A 78 1.59 -6.16 20.87
C PRO A 78 2.93 -5.46 21.11
N GLU A 79 4.00 -5.92 20.45
CA GLU A 79 5.34 -5.35 20.54
C GLU A 79 5.37 -3.89 20.05
N LEU A 80 4.61 -3.57 18.99
CA LEU A 80 4.50 -2.20 18.47
C LEU A 80 3.69 -1.28 19.40
N VAL A 81 2.74 -1.82 20.17
CA VAL A 81 2.01 -1.05 21.18
C VAL A 81 2.92 -0.67 22.35
N GLN A 82 3.84 -1.57 22.72
CA GLN A 82 4.83 -1.30 23.77
C GLN A 82 5.94 -0.34 23.31
N HIS A 83 6.19 -0.27 22.00
CA HIS A 83 7.21 0.56 21.36
C HIS A 83 6.61 1.48 20.28
N PRO A 84 5.79 2.47 20.64
CA PRO A 84 5.10 3.33 19.69
C PRO A 84 6.04 4.12 18.78
N GLU A 85 7.24 4.44 19.24
CA GLU A 85 8.31 5.05 18.43
C GLU A 85 8.72 4.15 17.26
N ILE A 86 8.80 2.83 17.49
CA ILE A 86 9.10 1.85 16.45
C ILE A 86 7.87 1.65 15.56
N ALA A 87 6.66 1.68 16.11
CA ALA A 87 5.42 1.57 15.31
C ALA A 87 5.33 2.66 14.24
N VAL A 88 5.64 3.91 14.59
CA VAL A 88 5.68 5.05 13.66
C VAL A 88 6.70 4.82 12.54
N ILE A 89 7.89 4.35 12.87
CA ILE A 89 8.95 4.08 11.88
C ILE A 89 8.62 2.85 11.02
N TRP A 90 8.07 1.80 11.63
CA TRP A 90 7.65 0.56 10.96
C TRP A 90 6.56 0.83 9.93
N ALA A 91 5.59 1.69 10.24
CA ALA A 91 4.51 2.08 9.34
C ALA A 91 5.01 2.75 8.04
N ALA A 92 6.23 3.29 8.03
CA ALA A 92 6.86 3.78 6.80
C ALA A 92 7.04 2.69 5.74
N ALA A 93 6.98 1.41 6.09
CA ALA A 93 6.90 0.32 5.12
C ALA A 93 5.71 0.47 4.16
N GLY A 94 4.53 0.85 4.66
CA GLY A 94 3.33 1.09 3.84
C GLY A 94 3.49 2.32 2.94
N LEU A 95 4.14 3.36 3.45
CA LEU A 95 4.45 4.57 2.68
C LEU A 95 5.41 4.27 1.53
N VAL A 96 6.54 3.62 1.82
CA VAL A 96 7.55 3.28 0.80
C VAL A 96 6.95 2.35 -0.26
N GLN A 97 6.13 1.36 0.14
CA GLN A 97 5.46 0.43 -0.78
C GLN A 97 4.51 1.11 -1.76
N THR A 98 3.95 2.26 -1.40
CA THR A 98 3.01 3.00 -2.24
C THR A 98 3.67 4.13 -3.01
N LEU A 99 4.68 4.78 -2.44
CA LEU A 99 5.44 5.84 -3.11
C LEU A 99 6.27 5.32 -4.29
N ILE A 100 6.88 4.13 -4.19
CA ILE A 100 7.66 3.54 -5.28
C ILE A 100 6.84 3.41 -6.57
N PRO A 101 5.67 2.72 -6.58
CA PRO A 101 4.89 2.57 -7.79
C PRO A 101 4.23 3.87 -8.22
N LEU A 102 3.81 4.73 -7.28
CA LEU A 102 3.28 6.04 -7.63
C LEU A 102 4.35 6.86 -8.37
N ALA A 103 5.56 6.97 -7.83
CA ALA A 103 6.63 7.72 -8.47
C ALA A 103 7.00 7.14 -9.85
N ALA A 104 7.16 5.83 -9.95
CA ALA A 104 7.52 5.17 -11.22
C ALA A 104 6.44 5.37 -12.29
N THR A 105 5.16 5.14 -11.96
CA THR A 105 4.08 5.27 -12.95
C THR A 105 3.90 6.70 -13.46
N ARG A 106 4.14 7.72 -12.63
CA ARG A 106 4.14 9.12 -13.10
C ARG A 106 5.39 9.46 -13.90
N MET A 107 6.57 9.03 -13.45
CA MET A 107 7.84 9.35 -14.11
C MET A 107 7.95 8.74 -15.51
N PHE A 108 7.33 7.57 -15.73
CA PHE A 108 7.34 6.88 -17.02
C PHE A 108 6.03 7.07 -17.81
N ASP A 109 5.16 7.99 -17.40
CA ASP A 109 3.87 8.29 -18.06
C ASP A 109 3.05 7.02 -18.37
N VAL A 110 2.91 6.15 -17.37
CA VAL A 110 2.22 4.86 -17.49
C VAL A 110 0.72 5.07 -17.60
N ASP A 111 0.08 4.53 -18.64
CA ASP A 111 -1.37 4.45 -18.66
C ASP A 111 -1.83 3.31 -17.73
N LEU A 112 -2.40 3.70 -16.58
CA LEU A 112 -2.92 2.77 -15.57
C LEU A 112 -4.06 1.85 -16.07
N SER A 113 -4.58 2.02 -17.29
CA SER A 113 -5.49 1.05 -17.92
C SER A 113 -4.74 -0.11 -18.60
N LEU A 114 -3.41 -0.07 -18.61
CA LEU A 114 -2.48 -1.09 -19.10
C LEU A 114 -2.77 -1.56 -20.55
N PRO A 115 -2.91 -0.64 -21.54
CA PRO A 115 -3.12 -1.02 -22.93
C PRO A 115 -1.87 -1.62 -23.56
N GLU A 116 -0.68 -1.16 -23.17
CA GLU A 116 0.60 -1.54 -23.75
C GLU A 116 1.41 -2.46 -22.85
N ARG A 117 2.21 -3.35 -23.47
CA ARG A 117 3.11 -4.26 -22.72
C ARG A 117 4.10 -3.52 -21.83
N ARG A 118 4.55 -2.33 -22.26
CA ARG A 118 5.44 -1.46 -21.48
C ARG A 118 4.83 -1.13 -20.11
N ASP A 119 3.56 -0.72 -20.11
CA ASP A 119 2.84 -0.32 -18.90
C ASP A 119 2.66 -1.50 -17.95
N TRP A 120 2.37 -2.70 -18.49
CA TRP A 120 2.37 -3.95 -17.73
C TRP A 120 3.73 -4.22 -17.08
N THR A 121 4.82 -4.10 -17.84
CA THR A 121 6.17 -4.35 -17.32
C THR A 121 6.53 -3.37 -16.20
N ILE A 122 6.22 -2.09 -16.35
CA ILE A 122 6.52 -1.07 -15.33
C ILE A 122 5.68 -1.33 -14.08
N VAL A 123 4.39 -1.66 -14.21
CA VAL A 123 3.54 -2.00 -13.06
C VAL A 123 4.04 -3.25 -12.34
N ILE A 124 4.37 -4.33 -13.05
CA ILE A 124 4.91 -5.54 -12.42
C ILE A 124 6.24 -5.23 -11.72
N LEU A 125 7.14 -4.49 -12.37
CA LEU A 125 8.44 -4.20 -11.78
C LEU A 125 8.33 -3.32 -10.52
N PHE A 126 7.58 -2.23 -10.59
CA PHE A 126 7.56 -1.23 -9.51
C PHE A 126 6.41 -1.40 -8.51
N ALA A 127 5.26 -1.88 -8.93
CA ALA A 127 4.07 -2.05 -8.07
C ALA A 127 3.90 -3.46 -7.49
N VAL A 128 4.69 -4.43 -7.96
CA VAL A 128 4.68 -5.80 -7.45
C VAL A 128 6.05 -6.21 -6.90
N LEU A 129 7.16 -5.97 -7.62
CA LEU A 129 8.46 -6.49 -7.17
C LEU A 129 9.21 -5.51 -6.27
N LEU A 130 9.57 -4.33 -6.79
CA LEU A 130 10.47 -3.42 -6.09
C LEU A 130 9.84 -2.79 -4.85
N ASN A 131 8.54 -2.50 -4.88
CA ASN A 131 7.86 -1.97 -3.72
C ASN A 131 7.80 -2.98 -2.57
N ASN A 132 7.43 -4.23 -2.85
CA ASN A 132 7.34 -5.28 -1.85
C ASN A 132 8.72 -5.67 -1.33
N LEU A 133 9.76 -5.62 -2.17
CA LEU A 133 11.14 -5.79 -1.73
C LEU A 133 11.51 -4.72 -0.70
N ALA A 134 11.30 -3.45 -1.02
CA ALA A 134 11.61 -2.34 -0.14
C ALA A 134 10.77 -2.36 1.14
N GLY A 135 9.46 -2.61 1.01
CA GLY A 135 8.52 -2.71 2.13
C GLY A 135 8.85 -3.84 3.08
N ALA A 136 9.07 -5.05 2.56
CA ALA A 136 9.43 -6.21 3.38
C ALA A 136 10.79 -6.02 4.04
N ALA A 137 11.78 -5.45 3.34
CA ALA A 137 13.08 -5.15 3.93
C ALA A 137 12.96 -4.16 5.10
N TRP A 138 12.24 -3.05 4.88
CA TRP A 138 12.02 -2.03 5.91
C TRP A 138 11.21 -2.56 7.09
N GLY A 139 10.08 -3.21 6.82
CA GLY A 139 9.19 -3.77 7.83
C GLY A 139 9.87 -4.87 8.64
N ALA A 140 10.63 -5.77 8.01
CA ALA A 140 11.35 -6.82 8.70
C ALA A 140 12.47 -6.27 9.58
N PHE A 141 13.26 -5.31 9.07
CA PHE A 141 14.31 -4.67 9.84
C PHE A 141 13.74 -3.96 11.07
N THR A 142 12.76 -3.08 10.89
CA THR A 142 12.16 -2.31 11.99
C THR A 142 11.45 -3.19 13.01
N LEU A 143 10.73 -4.23 12.57
CA LEU A 143 10.09 -5.18 13.49
C LEU A 143 11.12 -5.97 14.30
N SER A 144 12.25 -6.38 13.69
CA SER A 144 13.32 -7.10 14.40
C SER A 144 13.98 -6.32 15.54
N LEU A 145 13.75 -5.01 15.63
CA LEU A 145 14.22 -4.19 16.76
C LEU A 145 13.41 -4.45 18.04
N VAL A 146 12.20 -5.00 17.90
CA VAL A 146 11.25 -5.19 19.02
C VAL A 146 10.77 -6.63 19.17
N THR A 147 11.04 -7.50 18.19
CA THR A 147 10.71 -8.94 18.26
C THR A 147 11.97 -9.81 18.30
N THR A 148 11.83 -11.00 18.89
CA THR A 148 12.87 -12.03 18.87
C THR A 148 12.84 -12.88 17.60
N ALA A 149 11.86 -12.69 16.72
CA ALA A 149 11.77 -13.40 15.45
C ALA A 149 12.91 -13.02 14.48
N GLY A 150 13.44 -14.02 13.78
CA GLY A 150 14.55 -13.83 12.86
C GLY A 150 14.16 -12.97 11.64
N ILE A 151 14.94 -11.92 11.38
CA ILE A 151 14.71 -10.95 10.28
C ILE A 151 14.49 -11.64 8.93
N THR A 152 15.25 -12.69 8.62
CA THR A 152 15.14 -13.44 7.35
C THR A 152 13.79 -14.12 7.20
N GLY A 153 13.25 -14.70 8.28
CA GLY A 153 11.96 -15.38 8.24
C GLY A 153 10.80 -14.40 8.05
N ILE A 154 10.85 -13.26 8.74
CA ILE A 154 9.89 -12.16 8.59
C ILE A 154 9.93 -11.64 7.15
N PHE A 155 11.13 -11.31 6.66
CA PHE A 155 11.34 -10.78 5.32
C PHE A 155 10.78 -11.71 4.24
N LEU A 156 11.16 -13.00 4.26
CA LEU A 156 10.75 -13.94 3.21
C LEU A 156 9.23 -14.17 3.20
N THR A 157 8.63 -14.33 4.37
CA THR A 157 7.18 -14.54 4.51
C THR A 157 6.42 -13.34 3.97
N TRP A 158 6.85 -12.14 4.37
CA TRP A 158 6.19 -10.89 3.99
C TRP A 158 6.38 -10.57 2.51
N PHE A 159 7.62 -10.68 2.01
CA PHE A 159 7.94 -10.43 0.60
C PHE A 159 7.17 -11.37 -0.32
N ALA A 160 7.26 -12.68 -0.09
CA ALA A 160 6.60 -13.67 -0.94
C ALA A 160 5.07 -13.50 -0.93
N GLY A 161 4.49 -13.32 0.26
CA GLY A 161 3.06 -13.09 0.43
C GLY A 161 2.57 -11.86 -0.33
N ASN A 162 3.24 -10.72 -0.14
CA ASN A 162 2.83 -9.48 -0.80
C ASN A 162 3.03 -9.53 -2.31
N VAL A 163 4.11 -10.14 -2.81
CA VAL A 163 4.33 -10.31 -4.26
C VAL A 163 3.19 -11.10 -4.88
N ILE A 164 2.79 -12.23 -4.28
CA ILE A 164 1.67 -13.04 -4.79
C ILE A 164 0.38 -12.22 -4.80
N VAL A 165 0.04 -11.58 -3.67
CA VAL A 165 -1.19 -10.81 -3.52
C VAL A 165 -1.25 -9.64 -4.51
N THR A 166 -0.16 -8.85 -4.61
CA THR A 166 -0.11 -7.69 -5.52
C THR A 166 -0.08 -8.11 -6.98
N LEU A 167 0.61 -9.18 -7.35
CA LEU A 167 0.63 -9.70 -8.73
C LEU A 167 -0.77 -10.10 -9.21
N LEU A 168 -1.55 -10.72 -8.33
CA LEU A 168 -2.91 -11.16 -8.65
C LEU A 168 -3.91 -10.00 -8.68
N ILE A 169 -3.81 -9.05 -7.76
CA ILE A 169 -4.83 -8.02 -7.58
C ILE A 169 -4.52 -6.76 -8.37
N VAL A 170 -3.29 -6.22 -8.27
CA VAL A 170 -2.98 -4.86 -8.76
C VAL A 170 -3.14 -4.74 -10.27
N PRO A 171 -2.48 -5.56 -11.12
CA PRO A 171 -2.61 -5.41 -12.57
C PRO A 171 -4.05 -5.61 -13.07
N LEU A 172 -4.78 -6.58 -12.50
CA LEU A 172 -6.16 -6.86 -12.89
C LEU A 172 -7.09 -5.71 -12.49
N ALA A 173 -6.98 -5.22 -11.25
CA ALA A 173 -7.78 -4.10 -10.77
C ALA A 173 -7.48 -2.82 -11.56
N LEU A 174 -6.22 -2.57 -11.93
CA LEU A 174 -5.85 -1.45 -12.81
C LEU A 174 -6.48 -1.62 -14.20
N ARG A 175 -6.34 -2.79 -14.83
CA ARG A 175 -6.85 -3.05 -16.18
C ARG A 175 -8.37 -2.86 -16.28
N PHE A 176 -9.12 -3.33 -15.30
CA PHE A 176 -10.59 -3.30 -15.34
C PHE A 176 -11.21 -2.12 -14.58
N GLY A 177 -10.54 -1.61 -13.55
CA GLY A 177 -11.06 -0.57 -12.67
C GLY A 177 -10.65 0.85 -13.06
N THR A 178 -9.47 1.05 -13.66
CA THR A 178 -8.95 2.40 -13.93
C THR A 178 -9.90 3.23 -14.80
N GLY A 179 -10.55 2.64 -15.80
CA GLY A 179 -11.51 3.38 -16.64
C GLY A 179 -12.68 3.96 -15.83
N THR A 180 -13.24 3.17 -14.92
CA THR A 180 -14.32 3.60 -14.02
C THR A 180 -13.84 4.68 -13.06
N ILE A 181 -12.70 4.48 -12.40
CA ILE A 181 -12.19 5.43 -11.41
C ILE A 181 -11.77 6.75 -12.06
N ARG A 182 -11.14 6.71 -13.24
CA ARG A 182 -10.72 7.90 -14.01
C ARG A 182 -11.90 8.79 -14.41
N SER A 183 -13.10 8.24 -14.53
CA SER A 183 -14.33 9.03 -14.78
C SER A 183 -14.84 9.80 -13.56
N SER A 184 -14.36 9.44 -12.36
CA SER A 184 -14.71 10.13 -11.11
C SER A 184 -13.90 11.42 -10.92
N LYS A 185 -14.44 12.35 -10.13
CA LYS A 185 -13.72 13.58 -9.73
C LYS A 185 -12.60 13.34 -8.71
N LEU A 186 -12.43 12.11 -8.23
CA LEU A 186 -11.49 11.74 -7.18
C LEU A 186 -10.18 11.20 -7.75
N PHE A 187 -10.14 10.82 -9.02
CA PHE A 187 -8.91 10.34 -9.66
C PHE A 187 -7.87 11.45 -9.76
N ILE A 188 -6.64 11.13 -9.35
CA ILE A 188 -5.50 12.06 -9.37
C ILE A 188 -4.56 11.68 -10.51
N ALA A 189 -4.33 12.61 -11.43
CA ALA A 189 -3.54 12.37 -12.65
C ALA A 189 -2.02 12.56 -12.45
N ASN A 190 -1.61 13.32 -11.45
CA ASN A 190 -0.22 13.50 -11.06
C ASN A 190 -0.02 12.97 -9.62
N TYR A 191 0.58 13.77 -8.74
CA TYR A 191 0.78 13.43 -7.33
C TYR A 191 -0.34 13.95 -6.42
N TRP A 192 -0.86 15.15 -6.70
CA TRP A 192 -1.89 15.84 -5.89
C TRP A 192 -3.11 16.30 -6.70
N ASN A 193 -2.97 16.41 -8.03
CA ASN A 193 -4.00 16.91 -8.97
C ASN A 193 -4.07 16.02 -10.20
#